data_AF-A0A7W3TH82-F1
#
_entry.id   AF-A0A7W3TH82-F1
#
_cell.length_a   1.000
_cell.length_b   1.000
_cell.length_c   1.000
_cell.angle_alpha   90.00
_cell.angle_beta   90.00
_cell.angle_gamma   90.00
#
_symmetry.space_group_name_H-M   'P 1'
#
loop_
_entity.id
_entity.type
_entity.pdbx_description
1 polymer ?
#
loop_
_entity_poly.entity_id
_entity_poly.type
_entity_poly.pdbx_seq_one_letter_code
_entity_poly.pdbx_strand_id
1 'polypeptide(L)' 'MSPDAPLLTWRDPRHYDHQNDRPCALCGRPTPLRSHAGEPAHKTCAEQWAGEHPGDVRFISDPAPRARIHA' A
#
# COMPACT_ATOMS: atom_id res chain seq x y z
N MET A 1 2.07 -19.84 9.48
CA MET A 1 1.92 -18.39 9.24
C MET A 1 3.33 -17.82 9.19
N SER A 2 3.85 -17.52 8.00
CA SER A 2 5.17 -16.89 7.89
C SER A 2 5.12 -15.51 8.55
N PRO A 3 6.07 -15.17 9.43
CA PRO A 3 6.03 -13.91 10.19
C PRO A 3 6.47 -12.68 9.39
N ASP A 4 6.92 -12.86 8.14
CA ASP A 4 7.40 -11.78 7.29
C ASP A 4 6.37 -11.52 6.17
N ALA A 5 5.24 -10.91 6.53
CA ALA A 5 4.37 -10.32 5.53
C ALA A 5 5.18 -9.18 4.85
N PRO A 6 5.20 -9.11 3.51
CA PRO A 6 6.02 -8.14 2.81
C PRO A 6 5.60 -6.72 3.21
N LEU A 7 6.55 -5.98 3.79
CA LEU A 7 6.31 -4.61 4.25
C LEU A 7 6.15 -3.68 3.04
N LEU A 8 4.98 -3.06 2.92
CA LEU A 8 4.68 -2.15 1.81
C LEU A 8 5.26 -0.77 2.10
N THR A 9 6.00 -0.22 1.14
CA THR A 9 6.58 1.12 1.24
C THR A 9 5.70 2.13 0.51
N TRP A 10 4.65 2.62 1.17
CA TRP A 10 3.79 3.70 0.66
C TRP A 10 4.21 5.05 1.25
N ARG A 11 5.35 5.57 0.79
CA ARG A 11 5.92 6.84 1.29
C ARG A 11 5.55 8.05 0.42
N ASP A 12 5.11 7.83 -0.81
CA ASP A 12 4.72 8.90 -1.72
C ASP A 12 3.38 9.52 -1.26
N PRO A 13 3.25 10.87 -1.22
CA PRO A 13 2.02 11.54 -0.80
C PRO A 13 0.81 11.21 -1.67
N ARG A 14 1.00 10.69 -2.89
CA ARG A 14 -0.09 10.21 -3.75
C ARG A 14 -0.91 9.07 -3.14
N HIS A 15 -0.33 8.35 -2.17
CA HIS A 15 -1.02 7.32 -1.42
C HIS A 15 -1.96 7.89 -0.36
N TYR A 16 -1.93 9.19 -0.06
CA TYR A 16 -2.71 9.78 1.02
C TYR A 16 -3.68 10.84 0.49
N ASP A 17 -4.98 10.56 0.61
CA ASP A 17 -6.07 11.49 0.29
C ASP A 17 -6.84 11.86 1.57
N HIS A 18 -6.41 12.92 2.25
CA HIS A 18 -7.01 13.40 3.50
C HIS A 18 -8.44 13.96 3.33
N GLN A 19 -8.86 14.27 2.10
CA GLN A 19 -10.12 14.99 1.85
C GLN A 19 -11.28 14.05 1.54
N ASN A 20 -10.98 12.79 1.19
CA ASN A 20 -11.97 11.85 0.73
C ASN A 20 -11.71 10.47 1.35
N ASP A 21 -12.02 10.28 2.62
CA ASP A 21 -11.97 8.95 3.21
C ASP A 21 -12.90 7.99 2.47
N ARG A 22 -12.37 6.84 2.06
CA ARG A 22 -13.14 5.78 1.38
C ARG A 22 -13.06 4.49 2.19
N PRO A 23 -14.08 3.62 2.10
CA PRO A 23 -14.02 2.33 2.78
C PRO A 23 -12.86 1.50 2.24
N CYS A 24 -12.04 0.97 3.15
CA CYS A 24 -10.97 0.02 2.83
C CYS A 24 -11.57 -1.20 2.13
N ALA A 25 -11.01 -1.59 0.98
CA ALA A 25 -11.50 -2.71 0.18
C ALA A 25 -11.41 -4.07 0.92
N LEU A 26 -10.61 -4.15 1.98
CA LEU A 26 -10.40 -5.38 2.76
C LEU A 26 -11.22 -5.44 4.05
N CYS A 27 -11.35 -4.33 4.79
CA CYS A 27 -12.02 -4.32 6.10
C CYS A 27 -13.25 -3.41 6.18
N GLY A 28 -13.54 -2.64 5.12
CA GLY A 28 -14.69 -1.73 5.01
C GLY A 28 -14.59 -0.44 5.82
N ARG A 29 -13.61 -0.31 6.73
CA ARG A 29 -13.45 0.90 7.57
C ARG A 29 -12.90 2.07 6.75
N PRO A 30 -13.24 3.32 7.07
CA PRO A 30 -12.74 4.49 6.35
C PRO A 30 -11.20 4.55 6.39
N THR A 31 -10.61 4.90 5.26
CA THR A 31 -9.18 5.12 5.10
C THR A 31 -8.89 6.28 4.15
N PRO A 32 -7.94 7.17 4.50
CA PRO A 32 -7.40 8.13 3.55
C PRO A 32 -6.34 7.50 2.63
N LEU A 33 -5.86 6.29 2.97
CA LEU A 33 -4.81 5.63 2.19
C LEU A 33 -5.32 5.02 0.89
N ARG A 34 -4.46 5.03 -0.11
CA ARG A 34 -4.64 4.44 -1.44
C ARG A 34 -3.45 3.55 -1.76
N SER A 35 -3.74 2.39 -2.34
CA SER A 35 -2.72 1.57 -2.99
C SER A 35 -2.13 2.32 -4.19
N HIS A 36 -1.05 1.79 -4.75
CA HIS A 36 -0.43 2.37 -5.95
C HIS A 36 -1.42 2.48 -7.14
N ALA A 37 -2.38 1.56 -7.24
CA ALA A 37 -3.43 1.59 -8.25
C ALA A 37 -4.62 2.52 -7.89
N GLY A 38 -4.58 3.22 -6.76
CA GLY A 38 -5.65 4.10 -6.30
C GLY A 38 -6.76 3.39 -5.52
N GLU A 39 -6.63 2.10 -5.21
CA GLU A 39 -7.63 1.36 -4.44
C GLU A 39 -7.53 1.73 -2.95
N PRO A 40 -8.64 2.06 -2.26
CA PRO A 40 -8.61 2.40 -0.84
C PRO A 40 -8.27 1.16 0.01
N ALA A 41 -7.17 1.24 0.76
CA ALA A 41 -6.77 0.19 1.69
C ALA A 41 -5.96 0.78 2.85
N HIS A 42 -6.14 0.27 4.05
CA HIS A 42 -5.16 0.51 5.12
C HIS A 42 -3.88 -0.23 4.76
N LYS A 43 -2.74 0.38 5.09
CA LYS A 43 -1.42 -0.23 4.85
C LYS A 43 -1.32 -1.64 5.45
N THR A 44 -1.72 -1.79 6.71
CA THR A 44 -1.66 -3.09 7.41
C THR A 44 -2.58 -4.13 6.78
N CYS A 45 -3.77 -3.75 6.30
CA CYS A 45 -4.65 -4.69 5.59
C CYS A 45 -4.01 -5.15 4.28
N ALA A 46 -3.39 -4.24 3.54
CA ALA A 46 -2.69 -4.56 2.30
C ALA A 46 -1.45 -5.44 2.53
N GLU A 47 -0.67 -5.18 3.59
CA GLU A 47 0.47 -6.03 3.99
C GLU A 47 0.01 -7.45 4.37
N GLN A 48 -1.09 -7.56 5.13
CA GLN A 48 -1.67 -8.85 5.47
C GLN A 48 -2.10 -9.62 4.21
N TRP A 49 -2.82 -8.96 3.30
CA TRP A 49 -3.20 -9.56 2.01
C TRP A 49 -1.98 -10.07 1.24
N ALA A 50 -0.93 -9.27 1.13
CA ALA A 50 0.28 -9.67 0.41
C ALA A 50 1.02 -10.84 1.08
N GLY A 51 0.91 -10.99 2.40
CA GLY A 51 1.39 -12.17 3.12
C GLY A 51 0.55 -13.44 2.89
N GLU A 52 -0.77 -13.28 2.72
CA GLU A 52 -1.71 -14.37 2.44
C GLU A 52 -1.73 -14.77 0.95
N HIS A 53 -1.39 -13.84 0.04
CA HIS A 53 -1.42 -13.98 -1.41
C HIS A 53 -0.06 -13.68 -2.04
N PRO A 54 0.96 -14.55 -1.83
CA PRO A 54 2.28 -14.34 -2.41
C PRO A 54 2.22 -14.36 -3.95
N GLY A 55 2.74 -13.30 -4.58
CA GLY A 55 2.74 -13.13 -6.04
C GLY A 55 1.58 -12.31 -6.60
N ASP A 56 0.62 -11.91 -5.76
CA ASP A 56 -0.41 -10.95 -6.14
C ASP A 56 0.19 -9.54 -6.27
N VAL A 57 -0.25 -8.79 -7.28
CA VAL A 57 0.20 -7.44 -7.61
C VAL A 57 -0.81 -6.36 -7.24
N ARG A 58 -1.91 -6.71 -6.55
CA ARG A 58 -2.96 -5.79 -6.12
C ARG A 58 -2.44 -4.65 -5.24
N PHE A 59 -1.49 -4.95 -4.35
CA PHE A 59 -0.85 -3.98 -3.45
C PHE A 59 0.67 -3.97 -3.67
N ILE A 60 1.17 -2.93 -4.33
CA ILE A 60 2.60 -2.77 -4.65
C ILE A 60 3.18 -1.63 -3.80
N SER A 61 4.44 -1.77 -3.40
CA SER A 61 5.22 -0.67 -2.83
C SER A 61 5.44 0.45 -3.86
N ASP A 62 5.75 1.65 -3.39
CA ASP A 62 6.23 2.72 -4.26
C ASP A 62 7.50 2.25 -5.00
N PRO A 63 7.69 2.63 -6.27
CA PRO A 63 8.96 2.37 -6.95
C PRO A 63 10.12 2.92 -6.12
N ALA A 64 11.25 2.18 -6.10
CA ALA A 64 12.44 2.67 -5.43
C ALA A 64 12.77 4.08 -5.95
N PRO A 65 13.11 5.04 -5.07
CA PRO A 65 13.45 6.38 -5.51
C PRO A 65 14.57 6.28 -6.55
N ARG A 66 14.40 6.96 -7.70
CA ARG A 66 15.47 7.01 -8.72
C ARG A 66 16.73 7.48 -8.01
N ALA A 67 17.77 6.64 -8.00
CA ALA A 67 19.06 7.01 -7.43
C ALA A 67 19.49 8.33 -8.08
N ARG A 68 19.64 9.38 -7.26
CA ARG A 68 20.21 10.63 -7.73
C ARG A 68 21.67 10.31 -8.05
N ILE A 69 22.01 10.28 -9.33
CA ILE A 69 23.40 10.22 -9.76
C ILE A 69 23.99 11.57 -9.36
N HIS A 70 24.75 11.59 -8.26
CA HIS A 70 25.61 12.73 -7.95
C HIS A 70 26.82 12.64 -8.88
N ALA A 71 26.88 13.58 -9.83
CA ALA A 71 28.02 13.81 -10.70
C ALA A 71 29.11 14.58 -9.96
#